data_AF-A0A6A4U7J2-F1
#
_entry.id   AF-A0A6A4U7J2-F1
#
_cell.length_a   1.000
_cell.length_b   1.000
_cell.length_c   1.000
_cell.angle_alpha   90.00
_cell.angle_beta   90.00
_cell.angle_gamma   90.00
#
_symmetry.space_group_name_H-M   'P 1'
#
loop_
_entity.id
_entity.type
_entity.pdbx_description
1 polymer ?
#
loop_
_entity_poly.entity_id
_entity_poly.type
_entity_poly.pdbx_seq_one_letter_code
_entity_poly.pdbx_strand_id
1 'polypeptide(L)'
;MFLLWLLLTFKIFPQEEVSFYSGMFYLSNYIASEEFLKLKETNSDLEQIDIIYEKAVSFFKGNISEALLCLTFTCLPFNKIDFETPFGILKIPLPSPPKVLFNKRLTNLPKNLFISSPKTDFGDKDKLSHFFGNAFLHYNISAFNFSKFMGIFVEKTEESFFANGGFDKRDIIANHLGELFAEMLKLNPAAKPSKALLTYQLLYLRDGL
;
A
#
# COMPACT_ATOMS: atom_id res chain seq x y z
N MET A 1 35.88 42.60 -2.69
CA MET A 1 36.24 41.54 -1.72
C MET A 1 35.08 41.18 -0.77
N PHE A 2 34.14 42.07 -0.47
CA PHE A 2 32.98 41.78 0.40
C PHE A 2 31.83 41.01 -0.32
N LEU A 3 31.62 41.23 -1.63
CA LEU A 3 30.59 40.53 -2.41
C LEU A 3 30.87 39.03 -2.62
N LEU A 4 32.13 38.60 -2.57
CA LEU A 4 32.49 37.18 -2.73
C LEU A 4 32.19 36.35 -1.48
N TRP A 5 32.07 36.99 -0.31
CA TRP A 5 31.78 36.31 0.96
C TRP A 5 30.29 36.04 1.15
N LEU A 6 29.43 36.86 0.52
CA LEU A 6 27.97 36.73 0.60
C LEU A 6 27.41 35.58 -0.26
N LEU A 7 28.20 35.05 -1.19
CA LEU A 7 27.82 33.93 -2.06
C LEU A 7 28.15 32.55 -1.44
N LEU A 8 28.81 32.49 -0.28
CA LEU A 8 29.30 31.25 0.34
C LEU A 8 28.45 30.71 1.50
N THR A 9 27.31 31.33 1.83
CA THR A 9 26.48 30.89 2.98
C THR A 9 25.16 30.24 2.62
N PHE A 10 24.86 29.99 1.35
CA PHE A 10 23.75 29.10 1.00
C PHE A 10 24.19 27.65 1.11
N LYS A 11 24.18 27.13 2.35
CA LYS A 11 23.95 25.70 2.55
C LYS A 11 22.53 25.44 2.04
N ILE A 12 22.41 25.13 0.76
CA ILE A 12 21.22 24.50 0.21
C ILE A 12 21.17 23.14 0.88
N PHE A 13 20.51 23.04 2.03
CA PHE A 13 20.02 21.76 2.49
C PHE A 13 19.02 21.33 1.42
N PRO A 14 19.26 20.25 0.66
CA PRO A 14 18.20 19.71 -0.17
C PRO A 14 17.08 19.33 0.79
N GLN A 15 16.00 20.11 0.81
CA GLN A 15 14.75 19.61 1.37
C GLN A 15 14.41 18.39 0.52
N GLU A 16 14.44 17.20 1.11
CA GLU A 16 13.84 16.03 0.47
C GLU A 16 12.40 16.41 0.12
N GLU A 17 12.14 16.55 -1.17
CA GLU A 17 10.83 16.88 -1.67
C GLU A 17 9.90 15.73 -1.32
N VAL A 18 8.82 16.03 -0.60
CA VAL A 18 7.78 15.04 -0.28
C VAL A 18 7.08 14.69 -1.59
N SER A 19 7.50 13.57 -2.17
CA SER A 19 6.98 13.02 -3.41
C SER A 19 6.51 11.58 -3.21
N PHE A 20 5.70 11.08 -4.14
CA PHE A 20 5.28 9.68 -4.18
C PHE A 20 6.47 8.70 -4.14
N TYR A 21 7.52 8.95 -4.94
CA TYR A 21 8.69 8.08 -4.98
C TYR A 21 9.49 8.12 -3.68
N SER A 22 9.76 9.32 -3.13
CA SER A 22 10.44 9.43 -1.84
C SER A 22 9.66 8.73 -0.71
N GLY A 23 8.33 8.82 -0.73
CA GLY A 23 7.47 8.13 0.24
C GLY A 23 7.54 6.61 0.10
N MET A 24 7.50 6.09 -1.12
CA MET A 24 7.59 4.65 -1.37
C MET A 24 8.96 4.09 -0.95
N PHE A 25 10.04 4.83 -1.23
CA PHE A 25 11.37 4.47 -0.77
C PHE A 25 11.48 4.55 0.75
N TYR A 26 10.96 5.60 1.37
CA TYR A 26 10.93 5.78 2.82
C TYR A 26 10.21 4.61 3.51
N LEU A 27 8.98 4.31 3.07
CA LEU A 27 8.18 3.22 3.65
C LEU A 27 8.79 1.84 3.37
N SER A 28 9.34 1.63 2.17
CA SER A 28 10.02 0.37 1.85
C SER A 28 11.25 0.15 2.75
N ASN A 29 12.05 1.20 2.99
CA ASN A 29 13.18 1.14 3.92
C ASN A 29 12.70 0.89 5.35
N TYR A 30 11.64 1.57 5.79
CA TYR A 30 11.06 1.39 7.12
C TYR A 30 10.62 -0.06 7.33
N ILE A 31 9.81 -0.63 6.44
CA ILE A 31 9.33 -2.02 6.54
C ILE A 31 10.49 -3.03 6.46
N ALA A 32 11.54 -2.72 5.70
CA ALA A 32 12.74 -3.54 5.61
C ALA A 32 13.74 -3.35 6.78
N SER A 33 13.48 -2.42 7.69
CA SER A 33 14.41 -2.06 8.77
C SER A 33 14.35 -3.02 9.96
N GLU A 34 15.41 -3.02 10.75
CA GLU A 34 15.45 -3.74 12.03
C GLU A 34 14.50 -3.10 13.08
N GLU A 35 14.21 -1.80 12.97
CA GLU A 35 13.21 -1.12 13.80
C GLU A 35 11.83 -1.77 13.62
N PHE A 36 11.41 -1.95 12.37
CA PHE A 36 10.13 -2.58 12.07
C PHE A 36 10.09 -4.05 12.50
N LEU A 37 11.17 -4.81 12.27
CA LEU A 37 11.27 -6.20 12.71
C LEU A 37 11.09 -6.38 14.22
N LYS A 38 11.68 -5.50 15.04
CA LYS A 38 11.48 -5.52 16.50
C LYS A 38 10.02 -5.27 16.89
N LEU A 39 9.32 -4.40 16.17
CA LEU A 39 7.89 -4.17 16.41
C LEU A 39 7.06 -5.43 16.09
N LYS A 40 7.44 -6.21 15.07
CA LYS A 40 6.76 -7.47 14.74
C LYS A 40 6.78 -8.51 15.85
N GLU A 41 7.78 -8.47 16.74
CA GLU A 41 7.88 -9.42 17.85
C GLU A 41 6.79 -9.21 18.91
N THR A 42 6.22 -8.01 18.98
CA THR A 42 5.27 -7.59 20.03
C THR A 42 3.92 -7.15 19.50
N ASN A 43 3.79 -6.97 18.18
CA ASN A 43 2.57 -6.49 17.54
C ASN A 43 2.03 -7.52 16.54
N SER A 44 0.71 -7.71 16.56
CA SER A 44 -0.02 -8.46 15.55
C SER A 44 0.15 -7.84 14.17
N ASP A 45 -0.14 -8.63 13.13
CA ASP A 45 -0.10 -8.14 11.75
C ASP A 45 -1.08 -6.98 11.51
N LEU A 46 -2.23 -6.95 12.19
CA LEU A 46 -3.17 -5.83 12.09
C LEU A 46 -2.62 -4.55 12.72
N GLU A 47 -1.96 -4.64 13.88
CA GLU A 47 -1.31 -3.51 14.52
C GLU A 47 -0.13 -3.00 13.68
N GLN A 48 0.62 -3.89 13.03
CA GLN A 48 1.67 -3.51 12.10
C GLN A 48 1.13 -2.71 10.89
N ILE A 49 -0.07 -3.04 10.38
CA ILE A 49 -0.72 -2.29 9.31
C ILE A 49 -1.04 -0.85 9.77
N ASP A 50 -1.51 -0.68 11.00
CA ASP A 50 -1.75 0.64 11.59
C ASP A 50 -0.46 1.46 11.68
N ILE A 51 0.63 0.84 12.15
CA ILE A 51 1.94 1.49 12.27
C ILE A 51 2.47 1.93 10.89
N ILE A 52 2.38 1.06 9.88
CA ILE A 52 2.79 1.38 8.51
C ILE A 52 1.95 2.55 7.96
N TYR A 53 0.64 2.53 8.20
CA TYR A 53 -0.27 3.61 7.80
C TYR A 53 0.08 4.94 8.47
N GLU A 54 0.31 4.94 9.78
CA GLU A 54 0.72 6.13 10.53
C GLU A 54 2.04 6.71 10.04
N LYS A 55 3.03 5.85 9.72
CA LYS A 55 4.30 6.28 9.13
C LYS A 55 4.10 6.94 7.77
N ALA A 56 3.18 6.42 6.95
CA ALA A 56 2.83 7.03 5.67
C ALA A 56 2.16 8.40 5.86
N VAL A 57 1.14 8.48 6.72
CA VAL A 57 0.44 9.74 7.03
C VAL A 57 1.41 10.80 7.57
N SER A 58 2.33 10.39 8.45
CA SER A 58 3.38 11.27 8.98
C SER A 58 4.32 11.78 7.89
N PHE A 59 4.82 10.88 7.02
CA PHE A 59 5.67 11.24 5.88
C PHE A 59 4.99 12.27 4.96
N PHE A 60 3.71 12.05 4.65
CA PHE A 60 2.90 12.94 3.82
C PHE A 60 2.24 14.09 4.59
N LYS A 61 2.69 14.37 5.82
CA LYS A 61 2.25 15.52 6.64
C LYS A 61 0.73 15.63 6.80
N GLY A 62 0.07 14.49 6.97
CA GLY A 62 -1.39 14.42 7.12
C GLY A 62 -2.17 14.33 5.80
N ASN A 63 -1.52 14.35 4.64
CA ASN A 63 -2.20 14.13 3.36
C ASN A 63 -2.56 12.65 3.20
N ILE A 64 -3.81 12.33 3.57
CA ILE A 64 -4.36 10.97 3.56
C ILE A 64 -4.39 10.39 2.14
N SER A 65 -4.73 11.20 1.13
CA SER A 65 -4.80 10.75 -0.24
C SER A 65 -3.45 10.22 -0.74
N GLU A 66 -2.39 11.01 -0.57
CA GLU A 66 -1.03 10.61 -0.96
C GLU A 66 -0.52 9.43 -0.13
N ALA A 67 -0.84 9.39 1.16
CA ALA A 67 -0.49 8.27 2.03
C ALA A 67 -1.14 6.96 1.55
N LEU A 68 -2.43 6.97 1.23
CA LEU A 68 -3.14 5.79 0.73
C LEU A 68 -2.58 5.33 -0.62
N LEU A 69 -2.36 6.24 -1.58
CA LEU A 69 -1.77 5.91 -2.87
C LEU A 69 -0.37 5.30 -2.72
N CYS A 70 0.47 5.91 -1.88
CA CYS A 70 1.81 5.42 -1.63
C CYS A 70 1.80 4.03 -0.99
N LEU A 71 0.86 3.77 -0.08
CA LEU A 71 0.69 2.44 0.55
C LEU A 71 0.23 1.39 -0.44
N THR A 72 -0.66 1.72 -1.38
CA THR A 72 -1.06 0.81 -2.48
C THR A 72 0.18 0.24 -3.16
N PHE A 73 1.10 1.10 -3.61
CA PHE A 73 2.30 0.68 -4.34
C PHE A 73 3.40 0.09 -3.45
N THR A 74 3.54 0.60 -2.22
CA THR A 74 4.52 0.06 -1.27
C THR A 74 4.21 -1.39 -0.92
N CYS A 75 2.92 -1.72 -0.79
CA CYS A 75 2.43 -3.05 -0.45
C CYS A 75 2.28 -4.00 -1.65
N LEU A 76 2.59 -3.57 -2.88
CA LEU A 76 2.54 -4.45 -4.05
C LEU A 76 3.55 -5.62 -3.91
N PRO A 77 3.12 -6.87 -4.10
CA PRO A 77 3.98 -8.04 -3.98
C PRO A 77 4.75 -8.34 -5.28
N PHE A 78 4.51 -7.59 -6.36
CA PHE A 78 5.23 -7.66 -7.63
C PHE A 78 5.70 -6.27 -8.05
N ASN A 79 6.75 -6.22 -8.88
CA ASN A 79 7.31 -4.99 -9.44
C ASN A 79 7.17 -4.91 -10.96
N LYS A 80 6.43 -5.84 -11.55
CA LYS A 80 6.13 -5.90 -12.99
C LYS A 80 4.74 -6.47 -13.16
N ILE A 81 4.05 -6.03 -14.20
CA ILE A 81 2.81 -6.64 -14.68
C ILE A 81 3.05 -7.19 -16.09
N ASP A 82 2.36 -8.27 -16.40
CA ASP A 82 2.30 -8.80 -17.75
C ASP A 82 1.21 -8.03 -18.51
N PHE A 83 1.50 -7.60 -19.73
CA PHE A 83 0.58 -6.88 -20.60
C PHE A 83 0.45 -7.65 -21.90
N GLU A 84 -0.68 -8.32 -22.08
CA GLU A 84 -0.95 -9.08 -23.29
C GLU A 84 -1.17 -8.14 -24.48
N THR A 85 -0.44 -8.37 -25.56
CA THR A 85 -0.60 -7.67 -26.84
C THR A 85 -0.86 -8.68 -27.95
N PRO A 86 -1.38 -8.26 -29.11
CA PRO A 86 -1.46 -9.13 -30.28
C PRO A 86 -0.12 -9.75 -30.73
N PHE A 87 1.02 -9.24 -30.22
CA PHE A 87 2.37 -9.70 -30.57
C PHE A 87 3.08 -10.45 -29.43
N GLY A 88 2.39 -10.72 -28.31
CA GLY A 88 2.94 -11.43 -27.14
C GLY A 88 2.81 -10.65 -25.83
N ILE A 89 3.42 -11.19 -24.77
CA ILE A 89 3.36 -10.64 -23.40
C ILE A 89 4.49 -9.63 -23.19
N LEU A 90 4.14 -8.36 -22.94
CA LEU A 90 5.08 -7.31 -22.57
C LEU A 90 5.13 -7.16 -21.05
N LYS A 91 6.34 -7.21 -20.46
CA LYS A 91 6.51 -7.00 -19.00
C LYS A 91 6.69 -5.52 -18.71
N ILE A 92 5.66 -4.88 -18.17
CA ILE A 92 5.70 -3.45 -17.81
C ILE A 92 6.21 -3.31 -16.37
N PRO A 93 7.31 -2.56 -16.14
CA PRO A 93 7.80 -2.32 -14.79
C PRO A 93 6.85 -1.40 -14.03
N LEU A 94 6.61 -1.73 -12.76
CA LEU A 94 5.90 -0.87 -11.83
C LEU A 94 6.89 -0.05 -11.00
N PRO A 95 6.46 1.11 -10.46
CA PRO A 95 7.23 1.83 -9.46
C PRO A 95 7.63 0.91 -8.30
N SER A 96 8.93 0.70 -8.10
CA SER A 96 9.42 -0.20 -7.05
C SER A 96 10.83 0.17 -6.58
N PRO A 97 11.18 -0.11 -5.32
CA PRO A 97 12.56 0.02 -4.85
C PRO A 97 13.50 -0.99 -5.53
N PRO A 98 14.84 -0.85 -5.37
CA PRO A 98 15.82 -1.84 -5.82
C PRO A 98 15.51 -3.25 -5.31
N LYS A 99 15.83 -4.27 -6.10
CA LYS A 99 15.46 -5.68 -5.85
C LYS A 99 15.75 -6.18 -4.42
N VAL A 100 16.89 -5.83 -3.84
CA VAL A 100 17.27 -6.23 -2.47
C VAL A 100 16.29 -5.65 -1.45
N LEU A 101 16.00 -4.35 -1.57
CA LEU A 101 15.06 -3.65 -0.69
C LEU A 101 13.63 -4.15 -0.91
N PHE A 102 13.22 -4.33 -2.17
CA PHE A 102 11.92 -4.91 -2.55
C PHE A 102 11.68 -6.26 -1.86
N ASN A 103 12.66 -7.17 -1.96
CA ASN A 103 12.56 -8.51 -1.37
C ASN A 103 12.50 -8.45 0.15
N LYS A 104 13.37 -7.66 0.80
CA LYS A 104 13.38 -7.54 2.28
C LYS A 104 12.06 -6.97 2.80
N ARG A 105 11.57 -5.90 2.17
CA ARG A 105 10.25 -5.32 2.48
C ARG A 105 9.13 -6.36 2.28
N LEU A 106 9.11 -7.07 1.15
CA LEU A 106 8.08 -8.08 0.86
C LEU A 106 8.09 -9.22 1.89
N THR A 107 9.25 -9.70 2.33
CA THR A 107 9.34 -10.71 3.40
C THR A 107 8.72 -10.20 4.69
N ASN A 108 8.91 -8.91 4.99
CA ASN A 108 8.51 -8.30 6.25
C ASN A 108 7.06 -7.82 6.29
N LEU A 109 6.37 -7.68 5.15
CA LEU A 109 4.97 -7.23 5.12
C LEU A 109 4.06 -8.10 6.02
N PRO A 110 3.06 -7.50 6.68
CA PRO A 110 2.00 -8.23 7.37
C PRO A 110 1.33 -9.24 6.43
N LYS A 111 1.04 -10.45 6.93
CA LYS A 111 0.55 -11.56 6.10
C LYS A 111 -0.70 -12.25 6.63
N ASN A 112 -1.07 -12.00 7.88
CA ASN A 112 -2.25 -12.58 8.53
C ASN A 112 -3.31 -11.49 8.72
N LEU A 113 -3.98 -11.12 7.62
CA LEU A 113 -5.00 -10.07 7.63
C LEU A 113 -6.37 -10.61 8.08
N PHE A 114 -6.59 -11.91 7.92
CA PHE A 114 -7.87 -12.57 8.11
C PHE A 114 -7.70 -13.80 9.01
N ILE A 115 -8.78 -14.21 9.68
CA ILE A 115 -8.78 -15.48 10.44
C ILE A 115 -8.51 -16.68 9.50
N SER A 116 -8.98 -16.56 8.24
CA SER A 116 -8.80 -17.53 7.17
C SER A 116 -7.51 -17.34 6.36
N SER A 117 -6.57 -16.50 6.83
CA SER A 117 -5.29 -16.27 6.15
C SER A 117 -4.53 -17.59 5.94
N PRO A 118 -3.95 -17.82 4.75
CA PRO A 118 -3.10 -18.97 4.51
C PRO A 118 -1.88 -18.96 5.44
N LYS A 119 -1.55 -20.11 6.04
CA LYS A 119 -0.38 -20.25 6.94
C LYS A 119 0.97 -20.35 6.20
N THR A 120 1.05 -19.80 4.99
CA THR A 120 2.27 -19.81 4.17
C THR A 120 3.18 -18.62 4.52
N ASP A 121 4.38 -18.58 3.97
CA ASP A 121 5.28 -17.42 4.13
C ASP A 121 4.77 -16.16 3.41
N PHE A 122 3.92 -16.35 2.39
CA PHE A 122 3.27 -15.28 1.67
C PHE A 122 2.01 -14.78 2.38
N GLY A 123 1.15 -15.68 2.86
CA GLY A 123 -0.13 -15.32 3.48
C GLY A 123 -0.98 -14.42 2.58
N ASP A 124 -1.48 -13.31 3.12
CA ASP A 124 -2.34 -12.31 2.46
C ASP A 124 -1.59 -10.99 2.15
N LYS A 125 -0.28 -11.04 1.90
CA LYS A 125 0.52 -9.83 1.63
C LYS A 125 0.01 -9.02 0.44
N ASP A 126 -0.46 -9.69 -0.61
CA ASP A 126 -1.06 -9.07 -1.79
C ASP A 126 -2.33 -8.27 -1.45
N LYS A 127 -3.14 -8.77 -0.51
CA LYS A 127 -4.40 -8.15 -0.09
C LYS A 127 -4.22 -6.76 0.54
N LEU A 128 -3.02 -6.43 1.05
CA LEU A 128 -2.70 -5.09 1.52
C LEU A 128 -2.79 -4.05 0.39
N SER A 129 -2.32 -4.38 -0.80
CA SER A 129 -2.38 -3.48 -1.95
C SER A 129 -3.82 -3.28 -2.44
N HIS A 130 -4.64 -4.34 -2.40
CA HIS A 130 -6.08 -4.29 -2.64
C HIS A 130 -6.80 -3.37 -1.63
N PHE A 131 -6.53 -3.58 -0.34
CA PHE A 131 -7.11 -2.79 0.74
C PHE A 131 -6.78 -1.29 0.62
N PHE A 132 -5.49 -0.93 0.51
CA PHE A 132 -5.10 0.48 0.42
C PHE A 132 -5.46 1.10 -0.93
N GLY A 133 -5.42 0.34 -2.03
CA GLY A 133 -5.88 0.77 -3.34
C GLY A 133 -7.35 1.17 -3.32
N ASN A 134 -8.24 0.31 -2.81
CA ASN A 134 -9.66 0.63 -2.74
C ASN A 134 -9.95 1.74 -1.72
N ALA A 135 -9.20 1.80 -0.61
CA ALA A 135 -9.27 2.95 0.29
C ALA A 135 -8.89 4.26 -0.42
N PHE A 136 -7.80 4.28 -1.20
CA PHE A 136 -7.39 5.46 -1.97
C PHE A 136 -8.48 5.88 -2.96
N LEU A 137 -9.03 4.93 -3.72
CA LEU A 137 -10.08 5.22 -4.69
C LEU A 137 -11.31 5.77 -3.99
N HIS A 138 -11.84 5.04 -3.01
CA HIS A 138 -13.06 5.44 -2.34
C HIS A 138 -12.92 6.75 -1.55
N TYR A 139 -11.72 7.05 -1.04
CA TYR A 139 -11.43 8.31 -0.36
C TYR A 139 -11.41 9.51 -1.31
N ASN A 140 -10.86 9.35 -2.53
CA ASN A 140 -10.62 10.45 -3.47
C ASN A 140 -11.66 10.58 -4.59
N ILE A 141 -12.30 9.49 -4.96
CA ILE A 141 -13.12 9.38 -6.16
C ILE A 141 -14.59 9.41 -5.73
N SER A 142 -15.28 10.49 -6.09
CA SER A 142 -16.74 10.42 -6.28
C SER A 142 -17.02 9.54 -7.51
N ALA A 143 -18.18 8.88 -7.57
CA ALA A 143 -18.55 7.88 -8.59
C ALA A 143 -18.25 8.25 -10.07
N PHE A 144 -18.05 9.55 -10.36
CA PHE A 144 -17.74 10.09 -11.68
C PHE A 144 -16.25 9.96 -12.12
N ASN A 145 -15.29 9.88 -11.19
CA ASN A 145 -13.84 9.85 -11.52
C ASN A 145 -13.23 8.43 -11.60
N PHE A 146 -14.02 7.39 -11.32
CA PHE A 146 -13.60 6.00 -11.26
C PHE A 146 -13.16 5.45 -12.63
N SER A 147 -13.87 5.83 -13.70
CA SER A 147 -13.58 5.38 -15.06
C SER A 147 -12.17 5.73 -15.56
N LYS A 148 -11.59 6.84 -15.12
CA LYS A 148 -10.26 7.30 -15.55
C LYS A 148 -9.11 6.59 -14.83
N PHE A 149 -9.30 6.23 -13.57
CA PHE A 149 -8.36 5.37 -12.83
C PHE A 149 -8.45 3.92 -13.31
N MET A 150 -9.67 3.41 -13.49
CA MET A 150 -9.93 2.04 -13.96
C MET A 150 -9.48 1.82 -15.40
N GLY A 151 -9.56 2.84 -16.28
CA GLY A 151 -9.04 2.74 -17.64
C GLY A 151 -7.52 2.54 -17.73
N ILE A 152 -6.76 2.88 -16.68
CA ILE A 152 -5.32 2.61 -16.57
C ILE A 152 -5.05 1.36 -15.73
N PHE A 153 -5.90 1.07 -14.74
CA PHE A 153 -5.65 0.05 -13.70
C PHE A 153 -6.38 -1.28 -13.91
N VAL A 154 -7.47 -1.35 -14.68
CA VAL A 154 -8.37 -2.54 -14.70
C VAL A 154 -8.36 -3.33 -15.97
N GLU A 155 -8.24 -2.69 -17.13
CA GLU A 155 -8.47 -3.41 -18.39
C GLU A 155 -7.49 -4.57 -18.62
N LYS A 156 -6.32 -4.60 -17.96
CA LYS A 156 -5.30 -5.67 -18.13
C LYS A 156 -4.60 -6.15 -16.85
N THR A 157 -4.69 -5.43 -15.75
CA THR A 157 -4.14 -5.90 -14.47
C THR A 157 -5.03 -7.00 -13.90
N GLU A 158 -6.35 -6.92 -14.10
CA GLU A 158 -7.26 -8.03 -13.76
C GLU A 158 -6.94 -9.28 -14.59
N GLU A 159 -6.78 -9.16 -15.91
CA GLU A 159 -6.51 -10.33 -16.78
C GLU A 159 -5.19 -11.03 -16.44
N SER A 160 -4.12 -10.30 -16.08
CA SER A 160 -2.86 -10.90 -15.60
C SER A 160 -2.88 -11.38 -14.15
N PHE A 161 -3.70 -10.79 -13.27
CA PHE A 161 -3.98 -11.35 -11.94
C PHE A 161 -4.78 -12.65 -12.04
N PHE A 162 -5.81 -12.69 -12.89
CA PHE A 162 -6.67 -13.85 -13.11
C PHE A 162 -5.98 -14.96 -13.92
N ALA A 163 -5.04 -14.63 -14.82
CA ALA A 163 -4.29 -15.62 -15.60
C ALA A 163 -3.32 -16.45 -14.76
N ASN A 164 -2.88 -15.95 -13.59
CA ASN A 164 -1.92 -16.64 -12.71
C ASN A 164 -2.47 -16.96 -11.30
N GLY A 165 -3.59 -16.38 -10.88
CA GLY A 165 -4.23 -16.61 -9.58
C GLY A 165 -5.73 -16.74 -9.74
N GLY A 166 -6.27 -17.92 -9.41
CA GLY A 166 -7.71 -18.15 -9.40
C GLY A 166 -8.45 -17.17 -8.49
N PHE A 167 -9.75 -17.01 -8.73
CA PHE A 167 -10.65 -16.15 -7.95
C PHE A 167 -10.49 -16.37 -6.43
N ASP A 168 -9.84 -15.43 -5.74
CA ASP A 168 -9.69 -15.46 -4.27
C ASP A 168 -10.71 -14.51 -3.64
N LYS A 169 -11.66 -15.07 -2.90
CA LYS A 169 -12.70 -14.29 -2.19
C LYS A 169 -12.10 -13.25 -1.24
N ARG A 170 -10.88 -13.48 -0.73
CA ARG A 170 -10.18 -12.53 0.15
C ARG A 170 -9.78 -11.24 -0.56
N ASP A 171 -9.61 -11.24 -1.89
CA ASP A 171 -9.40 -10.00 -2.66
C ASP A 171 -10.62 -9.08 -2.58
N ILE A 172 -11.81 -9.64 -2.83
CA ILE A 172 -13.07 -8.90 -2.77
C ILE A 172 -13.31 -8.38 -1.35
N ILE A 173 -13.03 -9.21 -0.34
CA ILE A 173 -13.12 -8.79 1.06
C ILE A 173 -12.15 -7.63 1.34
N ALA A 174 -10.88 -7.75 0.94
CA ALA A 174 -9.90 -6.69 1.13
C ALA A 174 -10.31 -5.38 0.44
N ASN A 175 -10.87 -5.45 -0.77
CA ASN A 175 -11.40 -4.28 -1.49
C ASN A 175 -12.48 -3.56 -0.66
N HIS A 176 -13.53 -4.28 -0.23
CA HIS A 176 -14.63 -3.69 0.54
C HIS A 176 -14.20 -3.17 1.92
N LEU A 177 -13.25 -3.83 2.57
CA LEU A 177 -12.70 -3.33 3.83
C LEU A 177 -11.87 -2.05 3.61
N GLY A 178 -11.22 -1.92 2.45
CA GLY A 178 -10.59 -0.67 2.03
C GLY A 178 -11.59 0.46 1.84
N GLU A 179 -12.71 0.19 1.17
CA GLU A 179 -13.82 1.15 1.02
C GLU A 179 -14.38 1.58 2.38
N LEU A 180 -14.64 0.62 3.27
CA LEU A 180 -15.08 0.87 4.64
C LEU A 180 -14.06 1.75 5.39
N PHE A 181 -12.76 1.45 5.27
CA PHE A 181 -11.73 2.26 5.90
C PHE A 181 -11.72 3.70 5.38
N ALA A 182 -11.92 3.91 4.08
CA ALA A 182 -12.03 5.24 3.51
C ALA A 182 -13.27 6.00 4.03
N GLU A 183 -14.42 5.34 4.21
CA GLU A 183 -15.58 5.96 4.87
C GLU A 183 -15.28 6.32 6.33
N MET A 184 -14.60 5.43 7.06
CA MET A 184 -14.16 5.72 8.43
C MET A 184 -13.23 6.94 8.48
N LEU A 185 -12.33 7.11 7.51
CA LEU A 185 -11.43 8.26 7.41
C LEU A 185 -12.15 9.57 7.10
N LYS A 186 -13.21 9.54 6.27
CA LYS A 186 -14.05 10.72 6.01
C LYS A 186 -14.79 11.19 7.26
N LEU A 187 -15.20 10.26 8.12
CA LEU A 187 -15.87 10.56 9.38
C LEU A 187 -14.90 10.94 10.51
N ASN A 188 -13.74 10.26 10.56
CA ASN A 188 -12.72 10.46 11.57
C ASN A 188 -11.32 10.29 10.95
N PRO A 189 -10.57 11.38 10.72
CA PRO A 189 -9.22 11.32 10.16
C PRO A 189 -8.21 10.52 10.99
N ALA A 190 -8.51 10.21 12.26
CA ALA A 190 -7.67 9.38 13.12
C ALA A 190 -8.01 7.87 13.05
N ALA A 191 -8.96 7.48 12.19
CA ALA A 191 -9.33 6.08 11.99
C ALA A 191 -8.12 5.21 11.62
N LYS A 192 -8.14 3.95 12.07
CA LYS A 192 -7.06 2.99 11.88
C LYS A 192 -7.46 1.86 10.92
N PRO A 193 -6.60 1.45 9.98
CA PRO A 193 -6.86 0.34 9.06
C PRO A 193 -7.34 -0.94 9.75
N SER A 194 -6.73 -1.30 10.89
CA SER A 194 -7.06 -2.50 11.66
C SER A 194 -8.52 -2.56 12.08
N LYS A 195 -9.16 -1.41 12.33
CA LYS A 195 -10.57 -1.35 12.74
C LYS A 195 -11.51 -1.74 11.61
N ALA A 196 -11.20 -1.34 10.37
CA ALA A 196 -11.92 -1.83 9.21
C ALA A 196 -11.70 -3.34 9.07
N LEU A 197 -10.44 -3.80 9.11
CA LEU A 197 -10.10 -5.23 8.99
C LEU A 197 -10.81 -6.10 10.04
N LEU A 198 -10.89 -5.65 11.30
CA LEU A 198 -11.61 -6.32 12.40
C LEU A 198 -13.09 -6.56 12.14
N THR A 199 -13.72 -5.76 11.29
CA THR A 199 -15.12 -5.94 10.91
C THR A 199 -15.34 -7.28 10.22
N TYR A 200 -14.39 -7.72 9.37
CA TYR A 200 -14.46 -9.06 8.76
C TYR A 200 -14.38 -10.17 9.80
N GLN A 201 -13.46 -10.07 10.77
CA GLN A 201 -13.31 -11.10 11.78
C GLN A 201 -14.60 -11.29 12.61
N LEU A 202 -15.31 -10.19 12.91
CA LEU A 202 -16.60 -10.25 13.60
C LEU A 202 -17.68 -10.93 12.73
N LEU A 203 -17.76 -10.58 11.44
CA LEU A 203 -18.71 -11.18 10.51
C LEU A 203 -18.42 -12.67 10.26
N TYR A 204 -17.13 -13.03 10.14
CA TYR A 204 -16.67 -14.41 10.02
C TYR A 204 -17.13 -15.26 11.21
N LEU A 205 -16.93 -14.76 12.44
CA LEU A 205 -17.31 -15.48 13.66
C LEU A 205 -18.83 -15.58 13.83
N ARG A 206 -19.60 -14.60 13.33
CA ARG A 206 -21.06 -14.61 13.39
C ARG A 206 -21.68 -15.56 12.37
N ASP A 207 -21.23 -15.50 11.12
CA ASP A 207 -21.93 -16.09 9.97
C ASP A 207 -21.16 -17.24 9.29
N GLY A 208 -19.91 -17.51 9.69
CA GLY A 208 -19.08 -18.57 9.09
C GLY A 208 -18.60 -18.26 7.65
N LEU A 209 -18.43 -16.98 7.32
CA LEU A 209 -18.15 -16.46 5.98
C LEU A 209 -16.75 -16.77 5.41
#